data_AF-A0A6C0BJC4-F1
#
_entry.id   AF-A0A6C0BJC4-F1
#
_cell.length_a   1.000
_cell.length_b   1.000
_cell.length_c   1.000
_cell.angle_alpha   90.00
_cell.angle_beta   90.00
_cell.angle_gamma   90.00
#
_symmetry.space_group_name_H-M   'P 1'
#
loop_
_entity.id
_entity.type
_entity.pdbx_description
1 polymer ?
#
loop_
_entity_poly.entity_id
_entity_poly.type
_entity_poly.pdbx_seq_one_letter_code
_entity_poly.pdbx_strand_id
1 'polypeptide(L)'
;MSRESQVVIPKLEPKNLFEKRVRRDTARLKAYNQILEQIHHRIYTSSQLPGNPSYVMYTVPPFILGVPYIDLEDCIVYLVHILRGNQFEVRFTYPNLLYISWKHYESEYTAHRNPIVKAMMPPQPPANTSKKGGGKSRISFQIPEAVAAPTTARSAVDYQPPPSFISDIQRPQRVVPSGASGAGNIVADLWNIR
;
A
#
# COMPACT_ATOMS: atom_id res chain seq x y z
N MET A 1 -19.53 20.55 78.04
CA MET A 1 -20.09 20.48 76.67
C MET A 1 -19.64 19.18 76.04
N SER A 2 -20.41 18.10 76.25
CA SER A 2 -20.11 16.78 75.68
C SER A 2 -20.55 16.78 74.22
N ARG A 3 -19.62 16.51 73.30
CA ARG A 3 -19.93 16.28 71.88
C ARG A 3 -20.49 14.86 71.75
N GLU A 4 -21.77 14.73 71.41
CA GLU A 4 -22.36 13.46 71.01
C GLU A 4 -21.64 12.95 69.75
N SER A 5 -20.94 11.83 69.90
CA SER A 5 -20.37 11.08 68.79
C SER A 5 -21.51 10.44 68.01
N GLN A 6 -21.92 11.05 66.90
CA GLN A 6 -22.88 10.43 65.99
C GLN A 6 -22.33 9.09 65.50
N VAL A 7 -23.08 8.02 65.76
CA VAL A 7 -22.82 6.69 65.22
C VAL A 7 -23.21 6.72 63.73
N VAL A 8 -22.22 6.90 62.88
CA VAL A 8 -22.41 6.86 61.42
C VAL A 8 -22.67 5.42 61.01
N ILE A 9 -23.88 5.14 60.51
CA ILE A 9 -24.27 3.82 60.02
C ILE A 9 -23.55 3.59 58.68
N PRO A 10 -22.72 2.55 58.53
CA PRO A 10 -22.05 2.26 57.27
C PRO A 10 -23.08 1.88 56.20
N LYS A 11 -23.24 2.77 55.21
CA LYS A 11 -24.17 2.57 54.08
C LYS A 11 -23.40 2.10 52.85
N LEU A 12 -23.73 0.91 52.35
CA LEU A 12 -23.21 0.40 51.09
C LEU A 12 -24.04 0.94 49.92
N GLU A 13 -23.40 1.68 49.02
CA GLU A 13 -24.04 2.12 47.79
C GLU A 13 -24.06 0.98 46.76
N PRO A 14 -25.18 0.74 46.04
CA PRO A 14 -25.29 -0.33 45.05
C PRO A 14 -24.22 -0.31 43.95
N LYS A 15 -23.62 0.86 43.67
CA LYS A 15 -22.54 1.01 42.70
C LYS A 15 -21.24 0.31 43.12
N ASN A 16 -20.97 0.23 44.42
CA ASN A 16 -19.76 -0.38 44.97
C ASN A 16 -19.79 -1.92 44.85
N LEU A 17 -20.95 -2.52 44.54
CA LEU A 17 -21.10 -3.96 44.34
C LEU A 17 -20.27 -4.48 43.16
N PHE A 18 -20.04 -3.65 42.14
CA PHE A 18 -19.33 -4.04 40.93
C PHE A 18 -17.88 -3.56 40.87
N GLU A 19 -17.41 -2.80 41.87
CA GLU A 19 -16.10 -2.14 41.83
C GLU A 19 -14.95 -3.15 41.64
N LYS A 20 -14.99 -4.29 42.33
CA LYS A 20 -14.00 -5.37 42.17
C LYS A 20 -14.03 -6.01 40.78
N ARG A 21 -15.21 -6.09 40.15
CA ARG A 21 -15.36 -6.65 38.79
C ARG A 21 -14.81 -5.65 37.76
N VAL A 22 -15.23 -4.40 37.84
CA VAL A 22 -14.73 -3.31 36.99
C VAL A 22 -13.22 -3.18 37.09
N ARG A 23 -12.65 -3.28 38.29
CA ARG A 23 -11.19 -3.25 38.47
C ARG A 23 -10.47 -4.40 37.75
N ARG A 24 -11.05 -5.60 37.71
CA ARG A 24 -10.49 -6.74 36.95
C ARG A 24 -10.62 -6.53 35.46
N ASP A 25 -11.80 -6.10 34.99
CA ASP A 25 -12.07 -5.92 33.57
C ASP A 25 -11.22 -4.78 32.98
N THR A 26 -11.05 -3.68 33.73
CA THR A 26 -10.16 -2.58 33.35
C THR A 26 -8.68 -3.01 33.30
N ALA A 27 -8.24 -3.89 34.20
CA ALA A 27 -6.89 -4.45 34.14
C ALA A 27 -6.68 -5.36 32.91
N ARG A 28 -7.67 -6.18 32.56
CA ARG A 28 -7.67 -6.99 31.32
C ARG A 28 -7.62 -6.12 30.07
N LEU A 29 -8.44 -5.08 30.01
CA LEU A 29 -8.46 -4.14 28.89
C LEU A 29 -7.11 -3.43 28.70
N LYS A 30 -6.44 -3.04 29.79
CA LYS A 30 -5.09 -2.48 29.72
C LYS A 30 -4.09 -3.45 29.08
N ALA A 31 -4.16 -4.73 29.44
CA ALA A 31 -3.35 -5.78 28.85
C ALA A 31 -3.56 -5.91 27.34
N TYR A 32 -4.82 -5.95 26.92
CA TYR A 32 -5.19 -6.10 25.52
C TYR A 32 -4.71 -4.90 24.70
N ASN A 33 -4.85 -3.69 25.24
CA ASN A 33 -4.36 -2.48 24.59
C ASN A 33 -2.84 -2.46 24.47
N GLN A 34 -2.10 -2.98 25.46
CA GLN A 34 -0.65 -3.08 25.39
C GLN A 34 -0.19 -4.02 24.26
N ILE A 35 -0.86 -5.17 24.08
CA ILE A 35 -0.58 -6.07 22.96
C ILE A 35 -0.94 -5.41 21.62
N LEU A 36 -2.08 -4.72 21.57
CA LEU A 36 -2.51 -4.01 20.37
C LEU A 36 -1.50 -2.94 19.94
N GLU A 37 -0.95 -2.19 20.88
CA GLU A 37 0.09 -1.18 20.63
C GLU A 37 1.36 -1.81 20.05
N GLN A 38 1.80 -2.96 20.58
CA GLN A 38 2.93 -3.71 20.03
C GLN A 38 2.66 -4.15 18.58
N ILE A 39 1.46 -4.64 18.29
CA ILE A 39 1.07 -5.04 16.94
C ILE A 39 1.12 -3.83 16.00
N HIS A 40 0.52 -2.70 16.37
CA HIS A 40 0.54 -1.49 15.58
C HIS A 40 1.97 -0.99 15.31
N HIS A 41 2.83 -1.02 16.33
CA HIS A 41 4.23 -0.65 16.17
C HIS A 41 4.96 -1.59 15.20
N ARG A 42 4.74 -2.91 15.30
CA ARG A 42 5.33 -3.88 14.36
C ARG A 42 4.84 -3.68 12.93
N ILE A 43 3.55 -3.40 12.73
CA ILE A 43 2.98 -3.08 11.42
C ILE A 43 3.66 -1.84 10.85
N TYR A 44 3.74 -0.75 11.62
CA TYR A 44 4.37 0.49 11.20
C TYR A 44 5.84 0.31 10.83
N THR A 45 6.61 -0.33 11.70
CA THR A 45 8.04 -0.58 11.44
C THR A 45 8.23 -1.47 10.21
N SER A 46 7.43 -2.52 10.06
CA SER A 46 7.48 -3.41 8.90
C SER A 46 7.10 -2.70 7.59
N SER A 47 6.17 -1.75 7.61
CA SER A 47 5.76 -1.01 6.41
C SER A 47 6.80 0.00 5.94
N GLN A 48 7.68 0.48 6.84
CA GLN A 48 8.75 1.41 6.48
C GLN A 48 9.96 0.69 5.86
N LEU A 49 10.13 -0.61 6.11
CA LEU A 49 11.28 -1.34 5.58
C LEU A 49 11.12 -1.61 4.08
N PRO A 50 12.06 -1.14 3.22
CA PRO A 50 12.00 -1.40 1.80
C PRO A 50 12.15 -2.90 1.51
N GLY A 51 11.29 -3.42 0.64
CA GLY A 51 11.31 -4.84 0.24
C GLY A 51 10.69 -5.81 1.24
N ASN A 52 10.19 -5.35 2.39
CA ASN A 52 9.38 -6.21 3.25
C ASN A 52 8.00 -6.44 2.63
N PRO A 53 7.43 -7.64 2.80
CA PRO A 53 6.08 -7.88 2.36
C PRO A 53 5.09 -7.07 3.20
N SER A 54 3.98 -6.62 2.59
CA SER A 54 2.90 -5.87 3.25
C SER A 54 1.99 -6.74 4.15
N TYR A 55 2.61 -7.67 4.88
CA TYR A 55 1.99 -8.50 5.90
C TYR A 55 2.95 -8.74 7.07
N VAL A 56 2.40 -9.02 8.24
CA VAL A 56 3.16 -9.40 9.43
C VAL A 56 2.52 -10.61 10.10
N MET A 57 3.37 -11.52 10.54
CA MET A 57 3.00 -12.59 11.46
C MET A 57 3.34 -12.16 12.90
N TYR A 58 2.36 -12.22 13.79
CA TYR A 58 2.52 -11.89 15.21
C TYR A 58 2.07 -13.05 16.06
N THR A 59 2.94 -13.49 16.96
CA THR A 59 2.63 -14.51 17.97
C THR A 59 2.16 -13.79 19.22
N VAL A 60 0.92 -14.04 19.63
CA VAL A 60 0.33 -13.41 20.82
C VAL A 60 0.98 -14.02 22.07
N PRO A 61 1.58 -13.20 22.96
CA PRO A 61 2.17 -13.68 24.20
C PRO A 61 1.12 -14.34 25.11
N PRO A 62 1.43 -15.46 25.77
CA PRO A 62 0.49 -16.14 26.67
C PRO A 62 0.26 -15.39 27.99
N PHE A 63 1.19 -14.50 28.37
CA PHE A 63 1.05 -13.65 29.56
C PHE A 63 1.82 -12.33 29.38
N ILE A 64 1.43 -11.32 30.14
CA ILE A 64 2.12 -10.02 30.22
C ILE A 64 2.57 -9.80 31.66
N LEU A 65 3.83 -9.41 31.85
CA LEU A 65 4.37 -9.11 33.17
C LEU A 65 3.67 -7.88 33.78
N GLY A 66 3.29 -8.00 35.05
CA GLY A 66 2.65 -6.90 35.79
C GLY A 66 1.14 -6.77 35.59
N VAL A 67 0.51 -7.67 34.83
CA VAL A 67 -0.93 -7.72 34.61
C VAL A 67 -1.50 -9.02 35.20
N PRO A 68 -2.74 -9.03 35.75
CA PRO A 68 -3.41 -10.27 36.11
C PRO A 68 -3.56 -11.25 34.95
N TYR A 69 -3.80 -12.52 35.27
CA TYR A 69 -4.07 -13.58 34.30
C TYR A 69 -5.14 -13.16 33.26
N ILE A 70 -4.78 -13.36 31.99
CA ILE A 70 -5.57 -13.00 30.82
C ILE A 70 -5.92 -14.26 30.04
N ASP A 71 -7.18 -14.33 29.62
CA ASP A 71 -7.69 -15.43 28.81
C ASP A 71 -7.25 -15.19 27.35
N LEU A 72 -6.40 -16.07 26.83
CA LEU A 72 -5.76 -15.90 25.51
C LEU A 72 -6.79 -15.84 24.37
N GLU A 73 -7.83 -16.67 24.43
CA GLU A 73 -8.90 -16.71 23.45
C GLU A 73 -9.65 -15.38 23.38
N ASP A 74 -10.06 -14.83 24.53
CA ASP A 74 -10.71 -13.53 24.63
C ASP A 74 -9.81 -12.40 24.12
N CYS A 75 -8.51 -12.48 24.41
CA CYS A 75 -7.53 -11.52 23.92
C CYS A 75 -7.46 -11.55 22.39
N ILE A 76 -7.36 -12.73 21.78
CA ILE A 76 -7.31 -12.90 20.32
C ILE A 76 -8.59 -12.37 19.68
N VAL A 77 -9.77 -12.70 20.24
CA VAL A 77 -11.06 -12.22 19.74
C VAL A 77 -11.11 -10.68 19.76
N TYR A 78 -10.67 -10.06 20.85
CA TYR A 78 -10.59 -8.60 20.95
C TYR A 78 -9.66 -8.00 19.90
N LEU A 79 -8.45 -8.53 19.75
CA LEU A 79 -7.47 -8.04 18.76
C LEU A 79 -8.01 -8.14 17.33
N VAL A 80 -8.59 -9.29 16.98
CA VAL A 80 -9.19 -9.53 15.66
C VAL A 80 -10.33 -8.56 15.39
N HIS A 81 -11.19 -8.30 16.38
CA HIS A 81 -12.29 -7.35 16.26
C HIS A 81 -11.78 -5.93 15.95
N ILE A 82 -10.82 -5.43 16.73
CA ILE A 82 -10.28 -4.07 16.56
C ILE A 82 -9.52 -3.94 15.23
N LEU A 83 -8.66 -4.90 14.89
CA LEU A 83 -7.88 -4.85 13.65
C LEU A 83 -8.77 -4.90 12.39
N ARG A 84 -9.85 -5.71 12.42
CA ARG A 84 -10.84 -5.73 11.32
C ARG A 84 -11.64 -4.45 11.22
N GLY A 85 -11.93 -3.80 12.36
CA GLY A 85 -12.55 -2.47 12.39
C GLY A 85 -11.70 -1.42 11.67
N ASN A 86 -10.37 -1.55 11.75
CA ASN A 86 -9.40 -0.73 11.02
C ASN A 86 -9.16 -1.21 9.57
N GLN A 87 -10.03 -2.08 9.05
CA GLN A 87 -9.97 -2.70 7.72
C GLN A 87 -8.68 -3.49 7.41
N PHE A 88 -7.93 -3.93 8.42
CA PHE A 88 -6.85 -4.88 8.19
C PHE A 88 -7.40 -6.27 7.88
N GLU A 89 -6.76 -6.99 6.95
CA GLU A 89 -7.09 -8.40 6.73
C GLU A 89 -6.38 -9.22 7.81
N VAL A 90 -7.18 -9.88 8.66
CA VAL A 90 -6.67 -10.66 9.80
C VAL A 90 -7.15 -12.10 9.76
N ARG A 91 -6.19 -13.03 9.80
CA ARG A 91 -6.42 -14.47 9.86
C ARG A 91 -5.77 -15.05 11.12
N PHE A 92 -6.53 -15.85 11.86
CA PHE A 92 -6.05 -16.53 13.05
C PHE A 92 -5.65 -17.96 12.71
N THR A 93 -4.50 -18.37 13.24
CA THR A 93 -3.99 -19.74 13.16
C THR A 93 -3.69 -20.24 14.57
N TYR A 94 -4.24 -21.40 14.92
CA TYR A 94 -4.03 -22.03 16.23
C TYR A 94 -2.54 -22.35 16.45
N PRO A 95 -1.98 -22.17 17.67
CA PRO A 95 -2.68 -21.77 18.91
C PRO A 95 -2.79 -20.26 19.17
N ASN A 96 -1.83 -19.45 18.71
CA ASN A 96 -1.74 -18.03 19.09
C ASN A 96 -1.12 -17.16 18.00
N LEU A 97 -1.17 -17.60 16.74
CA LEU A 97 -0.56 -16.90 15.61
C LEU A 97 -1.60 -16.05 14.88
N LEU A 98 -1.30 -14.77 14.73
CA LEU A 98 -2.09 -13.83 13.94
C LEU A 98 -1.33 -13.44 12.68
N TYR A 99 -1.98 -13.67 11.55
CA TYR A 99 -1.57 -13.13 10.25
C TYR A 99 -2.34 -11.84 10.00
N ILE A 100 -1.62 -10.75 9.76
CA ILE A 100 -2.18 -9.42 9.54
C ILE A 100 -1.61 -8.88 8.22
N SER A 101 -2.47 -8.55 7.25
CA SER A 101 -2.07 -8.00 5.96
C SER A 101 -2.77 -6.66 5.66
N TRP A 102 -2.01 -5.76 5.00
CA TRP A 102 -2.48 -4.46 4.52
C TRP A 102 -2.14 -4.24 3.03
N LYS A 103 -1.90 -5.34 2.30
CA LYS A 103 -1.55 -5.33 0.87
C LYS A 103 -2.57 -4.60 -0.02
N HIS A 104 -3.84 -4.58 0.40
CA HIS A 104 -4.89 -3.85 -0.33
C HIS A 104 -4.62 -2.34 -0.35
N TYR A 105 -4.17 -1.75 0.77
CA TYR A 105 -3.81 -0.34 0.83
C TYR A 105 -2.60 0.02 -0.06
N GLU A 106 -1.61 -0.88 -0.14
CA GLU A 106 -0.45 -0.68 -1.01
C GLU A 106 -0.84 -0.68 -2.50
N SER A 107 -1.79 -1.54 -2.87
CA SER A 107 -2.32 -1.63 -4.23
C SER A 107 -3.07 -0.35 -4.62
N GLU A 108 -3.92 0.17 -3.71
CA GLU A 108 -4.63 1.45 -3.92
C GLU A 108 -3.67 2.64 -4.00
N TYR A 109 -2.65 2.68 -3.14
CA TYR A 109 -1.61 3.70 -3.17
C TYR A 109 -0.87 3.72 -4.51
N THR A 110 -0.47 2.54 -4.98
CA THR A 110 0.26 2.38 -6.25
C THR A 110 -0.60 2.81 -7.44
N ALA A 111 -1.89 2.50 -7.43
CA ALA A 111 -2.81 2.85 -8.52
C ALA A 111 -3.16 4.34 -8.56
N HIS A 112 -3.46 4.97 -7.42
CA HIS A 112 -4.06 6.32 -7.39
C HIS A 112 -3.10 7.42 -6.95
N ARG A 113 -2.13 7.09 -6.10
CA ARG A 113 -1.33 8.08 -5.38
C ARG A 113 0.12 8.13 -5.85
N ASN A 114 0.63 7.08 -6.49
CA ASN A 114 1.98 7.08 -7.05
C ASN A 114 2.08 8.06 -8.24
N PRO A 115 2.89 9.13 -8.14
CA PRO A 115 3.00 10.13 -9.20
C PRO A 115 3.57 9.56 -10.49
N ILE A 116 4.41 8.52 -10.40
CA ILE A 116 5.03 7.86 -11.55
C ILE A 116 3.96 7.11 -12.35
N VAL A 117 3.15 6.30 -11.66
CA VAL A 117 2.06 5.55 -12.30
C VAL A 117 1.02 6.49 -12.91
N LYS A 118 0.71 7.60 -12.21
CA LYS A 118 -0.19 8.64 -12.72
C LYS A 118 0.33 9.31 -13.99
N ALA A 119 1.65 9.49 -14.12
CA ALA A 119 2.27 10.04 -15.32
C ALA A 119 2.34 9.03 -16.48
N MET A 120 2.41 7.72 -16.18
CA MET A 120 2.45 6.65 -17.17
C MET A 120 1.07 6.26 -17.72
N MET A 121 -0.01 6.56 -17.00
CA MET A 121 -1.35 6.21 -17.43
C MET A 121 -1.79 7.15 -18.57
N PRO A 122 -2.21 6.61 -19.73
CA PRO A 122 -2.63 7.46 -20.85
C PRO A 122 -3.83 8.31 -20.41
N PRO A 123 -3.91 9.59 -20.83
CA PRO A 123 -5.08 10.41 -20.56
C PRO A 123 -6.30 9.68 -21.10
N GLN A 124 -7.28 9.41 -20.22
CA GLN A 124 -8.55 8.83 -20.62
C GLN A 124 -9.08 9.67 -21.79
N PRO A 125 -9.34 9.08 -22.97
CA PRO A 125 -9.95 9.83 -24.06
C PRO A 125 -11.25 10.43 -23.53
N PRO A 126 -11.53 11.72 -23.80
CA PRO A 126 -12.69 12.39 -23.24
C PRO A 126 -13.93 11.56 -23.56
N ALA A 127 -14.65 11.12 -22.53
CA ALA A 127 -15.93 10.44 -22.68
C ALA A 127 -16.78 11.26 -23.63
N ASN A 128 -17.15 10.63 -24.76
CA ASN A 128 -17.79 11.25 -25.91
C ASN A 128 -18.89 12.24 -25.48
N THR A 129 -18.58 13.54 -25.52
CA THR A 129 -19.63 14.53 -25.69
C THR A 129 -19.98 14.52 -27.17
N SER A 130 -21.08 13.86 -27.49
CA SER A 130 -21.72 13.97 -28.79
C SER A 130 -21.99 15.45 -29.09
N LYS A 131 -21.12 16.08 -29.89
CA LYS A 131 -21.40 17.33 -30.58
C LYS A 131 -20.95 17.21 -32.03
N LYS A 132 -21.88 16.69 -32.82
CA LYS A 132 -22.26 17.08 -34.19
C LYS A 132 -21.36 18.17 -34.83
N GLY A 133 -20.56 17.77 -35.81
CA GLY A 133 -19.83 18.67 -36.71
C GLY A 133 -19.38 17.89 -37.95
N GLY A 134 -20.05 18.09 -39.08
CA GLY A 134 -19.76 17.41 -40.33
C GLY A 134 -18.46 17.89 -40.96
N GLY A 135 -17.68 16.95 -41.48
CA GLY A 135 -16.48 17.23 -42.28
C GLY A 135 -15.93 15.94 -42.87
N LYS A 136 -16.13 15.74 -44.17
CA LYS A 136 -15.66 14.57 -44.91
C LYS A 136 -14.12 14.61 -44.99
N SER A 137 -13.44 13.64 -44.39
CA SER A 137 -12.17 13.12 -44.90
C SER A 137 -12.03 11.67 -44.49
N ARG A 138 -12.27 10.80 -45.46
CA ARG A 138 -12.13 9.35 -45.36
C ARG A 138 -10.69 9.01 -45.64
N ILE A 139 -9.87 8.90 -44.59
CA ILE A 139 -8.59 8.18 -44.65
C ILE A 139 -8.88 6.77 -44.11
N SER A 140 -8.92 5.81 -45.03
CA SER A 140 -9.12 4.40 -44.70
C SER A 140 -7.78 3.77 -44.33
N PHE A 141 -7.55 3.54 -43.05
CA PHE A 141 -6.54 2.60 -42.59
C PHE A 141 -7.13 1.18 -42.66
N GLN A 142 -6.65 0.38 -43.61
CA GLN A 142 -6.86 -1.06 -43.59
C GLN A 142 -5.95 -1.65 -42.52
N ILE A 143 -6.55 -2.22 -41.48
CA ILE A 143 -5.88 -3.06 -40.49
C ILE A 143 -5.94 -4.49 -41.05
N PRO A 144 -4.82 -5.17 -41.32
CA PRO A 144 -4.85 -6.60 -41.53
C PRO A 144 -5.12 -7.30 -40.20
N GLU A 145 -6.14 -8.12 -40.22
CA GLU A 145 -6.60 -9.00 -39.15
C GLU A 145 -5.74 -10.27 -39.12
N ALA A 146 -4.98 -10.46 -38.03
CA ALA A 146 -4.28 -11.68 -37.58
C ALA A 146 -3.24 -11.24 -36.52
N VAL A 147 -3.17 -11.69 -35.28
CA VAL A 147 -3.57 -12.94 -34.61
C VAL A 147 -3.72 -12.67 -33.10
N ALA A 148 -4.55 -13.48 -32.46
CA ALA A 148 -4.96 -13.38 -31.08
C ALA A 148 -3.88 -13.73 -30.01
N ALA A 149 -3.90 -12.93 -28.92
CA ALA A 149 -3.69 -13.26 -27.48
C ALA A 149 -2.28 -13.67 -26.98
N PRO A 150 -1.96 -13.67 -25.63
CA PRO A 150 -2.75 -13.29 -24.45
C PRO A 150 -2.04 -12.34 -23.42
N THR A 151 -2.88 -11.78 -22.54
CA THR A 151 -2.72 -11.43 -21.11
C THR A 151 -1.34 -11.45 -20.40
N THR A 152 -1.17 -10.40 -19.56
CA THR A 152 -0.30 -10.27 -18.36
C THR A 152 1.20 -9.96 -18.55
N ALA A 153 1.53 -8.68 -18.69
CA ALA A 153 2.81 -8.13 -18.23
C ALA A 153 2.53 -7.00 -17.23
N ARG A 154 2.76 -7.28 -15.94
CA ARG A 154 2.66 -6.28 -14.83
C ARG A 154 4.04 -5.75 -14.41
N SER A 155 5.10 -6.10 -15.14
CA SER A 155 6.49 -5.69 -14.88
C SER A 155 7.13 -5.14 -16.16
N ALA A 156 7.90 -4.05 -16.02
CA ALA A 156 8.57 -3.37 -17.14
C ALA A 156 9.66 -4.22 -17.82
N VAL A 157 10.15 -5.26 -17.14
CA VAL A 157 11.20 -6.16 -17.66
C VAL A 157 10.68 -7.08 -18.78
N ASP A 158 9.39 -7.39 -18.79
CA ASP A 158 8.78 -8.33 -19.73
C ASP A 158 8.08 -7.65 -20.91
N TYR A 159 8.23 -6.33 -21.05
CA TYR A 159 7.65 -5.59 -22.17
C TYR A 159 8.51 -5.75 -23.43
N GLN A 160 7.95 -6.43 -24.42
CA GLN A 160 8.53 -6.48 -25.77
C GLN A 160 7.72 -5.55 -26.69
N PRO A 161 8.31 -4.43 -27.16
CA PRO A 161 7.57 -3.48 -27.99
C PRO A 161 7.17 -4.10 -29.34
N PRO A 162 6.04 -3.68 -29.92
CA PRO A 162 5.65 -4.06 -31.27
C PRO A 162 6.78 -3.71 -32.26
N PRO A 163 7.06 -4.56 -33.26
CA PRO A 163 8.18 -4.38 -34.18
C PRO A 163 8.12 -3.06 -34.97
N SER A 164 6.92 -2.48 -35.14
CA SER A 164 6.74 -1.15 -35.74
C SER A 164 7.39 -0.01 -34.93
N PHE A 165 7.57 -0.19 -33.62
CA PHE A 165 8.18 0.82 -32.74
C PHE A 165 9.69 0.97 -32.95
N ILE A 166 10.40 -0.10 -33.35
CA ILE A 166 11.84 -0.02 -33.63
C ILE A 166 12.12 0.72 -34.94
N SER A 167 11.19 0.62 -35.90
CA SER A 167 11.33 1.27 -37.22
C SER A 167 11.30 2.80 -37.13
N ASP A 168 10.51 3.35 -36.21
CA ASP A 168 10.40 4.81 -36.00
C ASP A 168 11.58 5.39 -35.20
N ILE A 169 12.38 4.55 -34.53
CA ILE A 169 13.63 4.96 -33.86
C ILE A 169 14.80 4.90 -34.86
N GLN A 170 14.61 5.42 -36.07
CA GLN A 170 15.74 5.83 -36.90
C GLN A 170 16.10 7.27 -36.54
N ARG A 171 17.29 7.45 -35.98
CA ARG A 171 17.90 8.75 -35.69
C ARG A 171 17.75 9.65 -36.93
N PRO A 172 17.18 10.86 -36.84
CA PRO A 172 16.94 11.69 -38.02
C PRO A 172 18.25 11.88 -38.77
N GLN A 173 18.29 11.48 -40.05
CA GLN A 173 19.45 11.73 -40.88
C GLN A 173 19.68 13.24 -40.91
N ARG A 174 20.88 13.65 -40.51
CA ARG A 174 21.32 15.04 -40.56
C ARG A 174 21.37 15.45 -42.02
N VAL A 175 20.41 16.26 -42.46
CA VAL A 175 20.39 16.83 -43.81
C VAL A 175 21.62 17.74 -43.93
N VAL A 176 22.65 17.30 -44.65
CA VAL A 176 23.76 18.16 -45.03
C VAL A 176 23.30 18.99 -46.23
N PRO A 177 23.35 20.33 -46.16
CA PRO A 177 23.06 21.15 -47.33
C PRO A 177 24.12 20.90 -48.38
N SER A 178 23.67 20.48 -49.56
CA SER A 178 24.49 20.37 -50.77
C SER A 178 24.97 21.76 -51.18
N GLY A 179 26.26 22.03 -51.04
CA GLY A 179 26.89 23.24 -51.58
C GLY A 179 28.04 23.79 -50.74
N ALA A 180 29.20 23.12 -50.75
CA ALA A 180 30.51 23.77 -50.61
C ALA A 180 31.59 22.78 -51.02
N SER A 181 32.06 22.94 -52.25
CA SER A 181 33.26 22.31 -52.79
C SER A 181 34.50 22.99 -52.19
N GLY A 182 35.47 22.18 -51.74
CA GLY A 182 36.87 22.62 -51.58
C GLY A 182 37.36 22.86 -50.15
N ALA A 183 38.56 22.31 -49.91
CA ALA A 183 39.44 22.43 -48.74
C ALA A 183 39.16 21.48 -47.55
N GLY A 184 40.21 20.73 -47.22
CA GLY A 184 40.18 19.54 -46.40
C GLY A 184 39.77 19.75 -44.94
N ASN A 185 39.18 18.69 -44.38
CA ASN A 185 38.94 18.56 -42.95
C ASN A 185 40.26 18.50 -42.19
N ILE A 186 40.75 19.66 -41.78
CA ILE A 186 41.83 19.93 -40.81
C ILE A 186 41.71 19.11 -39.50
N VAL A 187 40.54 18.54 -39.20
CA VAL A 187 40.29 17.70 -38.03
C VAL A 187 40.76 16.25 -38.23
N ALA A 188 40.84 15.78 -39.48
CA ALA A 188 41.27 14.41 -39.78
C ALA A 188 42.80 14.21 -39.66
N ASP A 189 43.57 15.29 -39.77
CA ASP A 189 45.05 15.25 -39.76
C ASP A 189 45.66 15.26 -38.35
N LEU A 190 44.84 15.48 -37.31
CA LEU A 190 45.26 15.55 -35.91
C LEU A 190 45.46 14.18 -35.23
N TRP A 191 45.07 13.08 -35.89
CA TRP A 191 45.12 11.74 -35.31
C TRP A 191 46.24 10.84 -35.86
N ASN A 192 47.17 11.40 -36.63
CA ASN A 192 48.24 10.64 -37.28
C ASN A 192 49.65 11.12 -36.89
N ILE A 193 49.85 11.43 -35.61
CA ILE A 193 51.17 11.70 -35.05
C ILE A 193 51.51 10.57 -34.08
N ARG A 194 52.46 9.73 -34.50
CA ARG A 194 53.12 8.68 -33.70
C ARG A 194 54.53 9.14 -33.37
#